data_AF-A0A1W9PEU6-F1
#
_entry.id   AF-A0A1W9PEU6-F1
#
_cell.length_a   1.000
_cell.length_b   1.000
_cell.length_c   1.000
_cell.angle_alpha   90.00
_cell.angle_beta   90.00
_cell.angle_gamma   90.00
#
_symmetry.space_group_name_H-M   'P 1'
#
loop_
_entity.id
_entity.type
_entity.pdbx_description
1 polymer ?
#
loop_
_entity_poly.entity_id
_entity_poly.type
_entity_poly.pdbx_seq_one_letter_code
_entity_poly.pdbx_strand_id
1 'polypeptide(L)'
;MRAVGESEEMARNLGVDVEKVKTFAILLSGLLSALGGVFLSMGYVSWFSKNMTGGRGFIALAIQAFGGRLIYLSSLMAFLFGMMEILSYNLQVFGFSVEAVKMIPFVLTMLLLVIFSKFKNQKSL
;
A
#
# COMPACT_ATOMS: atom_id res chain seq x y z
N MET A 1 -5.14 -16.01 3.28
CA MET A 1 -6.07 -16.50 4.31
C MET A 1 -7.52 -16.14 3.95
N ARG A 2 -8.03 -16.62 2.80
CA ARG A 2 -9.38 -16.27 2.34
C ARG A 2 -10.46 -17.15 2.97
N ALA A 3 -10.17 -18.44 3.14
CA ALA A 3 -11.09 -19.42 3.72
C ALA A 3 -11.56 -19.05 5.14
N VAL A 4 -10.66 -18.59 6.01
CA VAL A 4 -10.99 -18.15 7.38
C VAL A 4 -11.81 -16.85 7.38
N GLY A 5 -11.64 -15.99 6.38
CA GLY A 5 -12.34 -14.71 6.30
C GLY A 5 -13.73 -14.77 5.62
N GLU A 6 -14.08 -15.89 4.96
CA GLU A 6 -15.39 -16.06 4.31
C GLU A 6 -16.38 -16.82 5.19
N SER A 7 -15.94 -17.81 5.97
CA SER A 7 -16.74 -18.39 7.05
C SER A 7 -15.83 -19.08 8.07
N GLU A 8 -15.76 -18.52 9.28
CA GLU A 8 -14.99 -19.10 10.39
C GLU A 8 -15.54 -20.45 10.83
N GLU A 9 -16.84 -20.65 10.69
CA GLU A 9 -17.55 -21.86 11.10
C GLU A 9 -17.23 -23.02 10.15
N MET A 10 -17.21 -22.76 8.83
CA MET A 10 -16.73 -23.74 7.83
C MET A 10 -15.25 -24.10 8.02
N ALA A 11 -14.41 -23.10 8.34
CA ALA A 11 -12.98 -23.34 8.57
C ALA A 11 -12.73 -24.22 9.82
N ARG A 12 -13.49 -24.00 10.91
CA ARG A 12 -13.41 -24.84 12.12
C ARG A 12 -13.93 -26.26 11.87
N ASN A 13 -15.01 -26.41 11.12
CA ASN A 13 -15.57 -27.73 10.78
C ASN A 13 -14.63 -28.57 9.91
N LEU A 14 -13.75 -27.92 9.13
CA LEU A 14 -12.69 -28.57 8.36
C LEU A 14 -11.42 -28.91 9.19
N GLY A 15 -11.44 -28.68 10.51
CA GLY A 15 -10.33 -28.97 11.42
C GLY A 15 -9.22 -27.91 11.41
N VAL A 16 -9.46 -26.74 10.82
CA VAL A 16 -8.47 -25.64 10.82
C VAL A 16 -8.61 -24.83 12.10
N ASP A 17 -7.49 -24.67 12.81
CA ASP A 17 -7.38 -23.80 13.98
C ASP A 17 -7.39 -22.32 13.56
N VAL A 18 -8.60 -21.73 13.52
CA VAL A 18 -8.84 -20.35 13.11
C VAL A 18 -8.08 -19.35 14.00
N GLU A 19 -7.94 -19.65 15.29
CA GLU A 19 -7.31 -18.75 16.26
C GLU A 19 -5.81 -18.62 16.01
N LYS A 20 -5.13 -19.73 15.71
CA LYS A 20 -3.72 -19.72 15.28
C LYS A 20 -3.54 -18.96 13.97
N VAL A 21 -4.42 -19.16 12.99
CA VAL A 21 -4.33 -18.47 11.69
C VAL A 21 -4.50 -16.96 11.87
N LYS A 22 -5.45 -16.51 12.69
CA LYS A 22 -5.65 -15.09 13.01
C LYS A 22 -4.46 -14.49 13.76
N THR A 23 -3.95 -15.20 14.76
CA THR A 23 -2.79 -14.75 15.55
C THR A 23 -1.57 -14.59 14.66
N PHE A 24 -1.31 -15.56 13.78
CA PHE A 24 -0.22 -15.46 12.80
C PHE A 24 -0.41 -14.31 11.82
N ALA A 25 -1.64 -14.06 11.37
CA ALA A 25 -1.95 -12.94 10.48
C ALA A 25 -1.64 -11.57 11.14
N ILE A 26 -2.03 -11.40 12.40
CA ILE A 26 -1.82 -10.16 13.17
C ILE A 26 -0.32 -9.97 13.47
N LEU A 27 0.37 -11.03 13.89
CA LEU A 27 1.81 -10.97 14.12
C LEU A 27 2.58 -10.62 12.86
N LEU A 28 2.21 -11.24 11.73
CA LEU A 28 2.83 -10.96 10.45
C LEU A 28 2.59 -9.52 10.00
N SER A 29 1.35 -9.02 10.08
CA SER A 29 1.04 -7.63 9.68
C SER A 29 1.73 -6.60 10.58
N GLY A 30 1.81 -6.86 11.89
CA GLY A 30 2.55 -6.04 12.84
C GLY A 30 4.04 -6.01 12.53
N LEU A 31 4.65 -7.16 12.21
CA LEU A 31 6.06 -7.25 11.84
C LEU A 31 6.35 -6.49 10.54
N LEU A 32 5.51 -6.63 9.51
CA LEU A 32 5.65 -5.86 8.26
C LEU A 32 5.51 -4.34 8.49
N SER A 33 4.57 -3.91 9.35
CA SER A 33 4.38 -2.50 9.68
C SER A 33 5.59 -1.93 10.45
N ALA A 34 6.14 -2.71 11.39
CA ALA A 34 7.34 -2.33 12.13
C ALA A 34 8.55 -2.16 11.21
N LEU A 35 8.75 -3.07 10.24
CA LEU A 35 9.81 -2.94 9.24
C LEU A 35 9.69 -1.64 8.41
N GLY A 36 8.47 -1.27 8.03
CA GLY A 36 8.22 0.02 7.35
C GLY A 36 8.58 1.22 8.22
N GLY A 37 8.29 1.17 9.53
CA GLY A 37 8.67 2.20 10.49
C GLY A 37 10.19 2.33 10.67
N VAL A 38 10.89 1.19 10.80
CA VAL A 38 12.36 1.15 10.88
C VAL A 38 12.99 1.72 9.61
N PHE A 39 12.48 1.34 8.43
CA PHE A 39 12.95 1.92 7.16
C PHE A 39 12.79 3.44 7.12
N LEU A 40 11.67 3.95 7.62
CA LEU A 40 11.43 5.39 7.66
C LEU A 40 12.44 6.11 8.58
N SER A 41 12.73 5.53 9.74
CA SER A 41 13.54 6.16 10.80
C SER A 41 15.04 5.94 10.70
N MET A 42 15.52 4.89 10.03
CA MET A 42 16.95 4.61 9.84
C MET A 42 17.39 4.73 8.38
N GLY A 43 16.50 4.39 7.44
CA GLY A 43 16.84 4.33 6.01
C GLY A 43 16.63 5.64 5.26
N TYR A 44 15.62 6.43 5.63
CA TYR A 44 15.22 7.61 4.85
C TYR A 44 15.75 8.94 5.40
N VAL A 45 15.75 9.11 6.73
CA VAL A 45 16.35 10.26 7.41
C VAL A 45 17.06 9.69 8.64
N SER A 46 18.38 9.90 8.77
CA SER A 46 19.16 9.39 9.91
C SER A 46 18.74 9.97 11.27
N TRP A 47 17.73 10.86 11.27
CA TRP A 47 17.17 11.55 12.42
C TRP A 47 15.65 11.62 12.31
N PHE A 48 14.96 11.47 13.43
CA PHE A 48 13.51 11.61 13.48
C PHE A 48 13.10 13.07 13.24
N SER A 49 12.57 13.35 12.04
CA SER A 49 12.15 14.70 11.65
C SER A 49 10.63 14.83 11.54
N LYS A 50 10.10 16.03 11.82
CA LYS A 50 8.67 16.31 11.63
C LYS A 50 8.30 16.12 10.15
N ASN A 51 7.18 15.45 9.90
CA ASN A 51 6.69 15.09 8.55
C ASN A 51 7.53 14.05 7.78
N MET A 52 8.30 13.19 8.46
CA MET A 52 9.08 12.11 7.83
C MET A 52 8.25 11.11 7.01
N THR A 53 6.97 10.94 7.35
CA THR A 53 6.02 10.10 6.57
C THR A 53 5.58 10.74 5.27
N GLY A 54 5.65 12.07 5.13
CA GLY A 54 5.44 12.78 3.86
C GLY A 54 4.13 12.46 3.12
N GLY A 55 3.07 12.02 3.81
CA GLY A 55 1.80 11.60 3.18
C GLY A 55 1.78 10.16 2.64
N ARG A 56 2.86 9.37 2.80
CA ARG A 56 2.93 7.96 2.37
C ARG A 56 1.85 7.06 2.98
N GLY A 57 1.37 7.39 4.18
CA GLY A 57 0.25 6.68 4.80
C GLY A 57 -1.05 6.77 4.00
N PHE A 58 -1.33 7.92 3.38
CA PHE A 58 -2.49 8.10 2.52
C PHE A 58 -2.35 7.30 1.21
N ILE A 59 -1.14 7.24 0.66
CA ILE A 59 -0.82 6.43 -0.52
C ILE A 59 -1.05 4.93 -0.22
N ALA A 60 -0.64 4.45 0.95
CA ALA A 60 -0.87 3.07 1.36
C ALA A 60 -2.37 2.72 1.43
N LEU A 61 -3.19 3.64 1.98
CA LEU A 61 -4.64 3.47 2.00
C LEU A 61 -5.24 3.45 0.58
N ALA A 62 -4.75 4.31 -0.32
CA ALA A 62 -5.17 4.31 -1.72
C ALA A 62 -4.85 2.98 -2.42
N ILE A 63 -3.61 2.48 -2.28
CA ILE A 63 -3.19 1.17 -2.82
C ILE A 63 -4.11 0.04 -2.32
N GLN A 64 -4.42 0.03 -1.02
CA GLN A 64 -5.30 -0.97 -0.43
C GLN A 64 -6.74 -0.87 -0.98
N ALA A 65 -7.24 0.34 -1.18
CA ALA A 65 -8.56 0.58 -1.75
C ALA A 65 -8.65 0.09 -3.21
N PHE A 66 -7.60 0.31 -4.02
CA PHE A 66 -7.56 -0.14 -5.41
C PHE A 66 -7.32 -1.64 -5.54
N GLY A 67 -6.41 -2.22 -4.75
CA GLY A 67 -6.09 -3.64 -4.87
C GLY A 67 -7.21 -4.59 -4.36
N GLY A 68 -8.05 -4.12 -3.43
CA GLY A 68 -9.23 -4.84 -2.98
C GLY A 68 -8.91 -6.25 -2.43
N ARG A 69 -9.62 -7.27 -2.90
CA ARG A 69 -9.43 -8.69 -2.50
C ARG A 69 -8.32 -9.40 -3.30
N LEU A 70 -7.67 -8.74 -4.27
CA LEU A 70 -6.69 -9.34 -5.17
C LEU A 70 -5.28 -8.89 -4.80
N ILE A 71 -4.51 -9.76 -4.12
CA ILE A 71 -3.14 -9.47 -3.69
C ILE A 71 -2.24 -9.02 -4.86
N TYR A 72 -2.39 -9.63 -6.03
CA TYR A 72 -1.60 -9.29 -7.22
C TYR A 72 -1.77 -7.83 -7.63
N LEU A 73 -2.99 -7.30 -7.49
CA LEU A 73 -3.32 -5.94 -7.90
C LEU A 73 -2.79 -4.92 -6.89
N SER A 74 -2.91 -5.20 -5.58
CA SER A 74 -2.27 -4.38 -4.53
C SER A 74 -0.76 -4.32 -4.70
N SER A 75 -0.12 -5.45 -5.04
CA SER A 75 1.33 -5.53 -5.26
C SER A 75 1.77 -4.71 -6.47
N LEU A 76 1.04 -4.80 -7.59
CA LEU A 76 1.31 -4.00 -8.79
C LEU A 76 1.20 -2.50 -8.51
N MET A 77 0.17 -2.09 -7.76
CA MET A 77 -0.02 -0.68 -7.38
C MET A 77 1.09 -0.19 -6.45
N ALA A 78 1.51 -1.00 -5.47
CA ALA A 78 2.62 -0.67 -4.59
C ALA A 78 3.93 -0.49 -5.37
N PHE A 79 4.20 -1.37 -6.34
CA PHE A 79 5.37 -1.27 -7.21
C PHE A 79 5.37 0.00 -8.06
N LEU A 80 4.25 0.31 -8.71
CA LEU A 80 4.08 1.53 -9.51
C LEU A 80 4.28 2.80 -8.66
N PHE A 81 3.70 2.85 -7.46
CA PHE A 81 3.89 3.98 -6.56
C PHE A 81 5.34 4.15 -6.13
N GLY A 82 6.04 3.05 -5.82
CA GLY A 82 7.47 3.07 -5.47
C GLY A 82 8.35 3.56 -6.61
N MET A 83 8.13 3.09 -7.85
CA MET A 83 8.85 3.57 -9.03
C MET A 83 8.68 5.08 -9.23
N MET A 84 7.46 5.57 -9.08
CA MET A 84 7.15 6.99 -9.27
C MET A 84 7.71 7.87 -8.15
N GLU A 85 7.79 7.36 -6.93
CA GLU A 85 8.44 8.05 -5.82
C GLU A 85 9.94 8.27 -6.08
N ILE A 86 10.64 7.25 -6.58
CA ILE A 86 12.06 7.35 -6.95
C ILE A 86 12.23 8.29 -8.15
N LEU A 87 11.36 8.22 -9.15
CA LEU A 87 11.40 9.12 -10.30
C LEU A 87 11.21 10.58 -9.85
N SER A 88 10.25 10.83 -8.96
CA SER A 88 10.00 12.15 -8.37
C SER A 88 11.23 12.66 -7.61
N TYR A 89 11.89 11.80 -6.84
CA TYR A 89 13.13 12.14 -6.15
C TYR A 89 14.24 12.55 -7.13
N ASN A 90 14.42 11.82 -8.22
CA ASN A 90 15.41 12.17 -9.26
C ASN A 90 15.09 13.52 -9.92
N LEU A 91 13.82 13.82 -10.22
CA LEU A 91 13.41 15.11 -10.79
C LEU A 91 13.66 16.30 -9.84
N GLN A 92 13.55 16.10 -8.53
CA GLN A 92 13.93 17.10 -7.53
C GLN A 92 15.44 17.41 -7.58
N VAL A 93 16.28 16.40 -7.78
CA VAL A 93 17.74 16.56 -7.87
C VAL A 93 18.16 17.37 -9.11
N PHE A 94 17.37 17.33 -10.20
CA PHE A 94 17.57 18.14 -11.41
C PHE A 94 17.11 19.61 -11.28
N GLY A 95 16.64 20.06 -10.11
CA GLY A 95 16.36 21.47 -9.82
C GLY A 95 14.92 21.93 -10.00
N PHE A 96 13.95 21.01 -10.11
CA PHE A 96 12.53 21.37 -10.12
C PHE A 96 11.99 21.70 -8.71
N SER A 97 11.12 22.71 -8.62
CA SER A 97 10.56 23.21 -7.35
C SER A 97 9.89 22.09 -6.52
N VAL A 98 10.16 22.07 -5.22
CA VAL A 98 9.68 21.06 -4.25
C VAL A 98 8.15 20.92 -4.23
N GLU A 99 7.43 22.00 -4.54
CA GLU A 99 5.97 22.03 -4.63
C GLU A 99 5.43 21.26 -5.84
N ALA A 100 6.11 21.33 -7.00
CA ALA A 100 5.71 20.60 -8.19
C ALA A 100 5.91 19.09 -8.02
N VAL A 101 6.96 18.70 -7.30
CA VAL A 101 7.29 17.28 -7.11
C VAL A 101 6.40 16.59 -6.07
N LYS A 102 5.91 17.32 -5.08
CA LYS A 102 4.88 16.80 -4.15
C LYS A 102 3.52 16.56 -4.81
N MET A 103 3.22 17.22 -5.93
CA MET A 103 1.96 17.00 -6.67
C MET A 103 1.97 15.73 -7.52
N ILE A 104 3.12 15.23 -7.96
CA ILE A 104 3.24 14.04 -8.82
C ILE A 104 2.52 12.81 -8.26
N PRO A 105 2.73 12.40 -6.98
CA PRO A 105 2.01 11.27 -6.42
C PRO A 105 0.48 11.51 -6.31
N PHE A 106 0.03 12.75 -6.19
CA PHE A 106 -1.39 13.12 -6.18
C PHE A 106 -2.03 13.06 -7.56
N VAL A 107 -1.36 13.57 -8.58
CA VAL A 107 -1.82 13.45 -9.98
C VAL A 107 -1.86 11.98 -10.41
N LEU A 108 -0.89 11.18 -9.94
CA LEU A 108 -0.86 9.74 -10.22
C LEU A 108 -1.98 8.98 -9.53
N THR A 109 -2.26 9.25 -8.24
CA THR A 109 -3.44 8.67 -7.57
C THR A 109 -4.71 9.01 -8.36
N MET A 110 -4.84 10.24 -8.85
CA MET A 110 -5.97 10.65 -9.67
C MET A 110 -6.06 9.87 -10.99
N LEU A 111 -4.95 9.74 -11.73
CA LEU A 111 -4.90 8.99 -13.00
C LEU A 111 -5.17 7.50 -12.80
N LEU A 112 -4.58 6.88 -11.77
CA LEU A 112 -4.85 5.50 -11.41
C LEU A 112 -6.31 5.30 -11.06
N LEU A 113 -6.93 6.22 -10.32
CA LEU A 113 -8.35 6.19 -10.00
C LEU A 113 -9.21 6.24 -11.26
N VAL A 114 -8.88 7.11 -12.23
CA VAL A 114 -9.61 7.22 -13.50
C VAL A 114 -9.49 5.94 -14.34
N ILE A 115 -8.28 5.39 -14.48
CA ILE A 115 -8.03 4.15 -15.23
C ILE A 115 -8.73 2.97 -14.56
N PHE A 116 -8.59 2.84 -13.24
CA PHE A 116 -9.19 1.75 -12.48
C PHE A 116 -10.71 1.84 -12.44
N SER A 117 -11.27 3.04 -12.37
CA SER A 117 -12.71 3.28 -12.49
C SER A 117 -13.23 2.85 -13.86
N LYS A 118 -12.50 3.15 -14.95
CA LYS A 118 -12.86 2.65 -16.28
C LYS A 118 -12.82 1.12 -16.36
N PHE A 119 -11.82 0.47 -15.74
CA PHE A 119 -11.71 -0.99 -15.72
C PHE A 119 -12.80 -1.67 -14.88
N LYS A 120 -13.20 -1.09 -13.75
CA LYS A 120 -14.29 -1.62 -12.92
C LYS A 120 -15.65 -1.49 -13.62
N ASN A 121 -15.86 -0.41 -14.37
CA ASN A 121 -17.12 -0.17 -15.07
C ASN A 121 -17.35 -1.12 -16.27
N GLN A 122 -16.30 -1.75 -16.80
CA GLN A 122 -16.41 -2.73 -17.89
C GLN A 122 -16.77 -4.15 -17.43
N LYS A 123 -16.66 -4.46 -16.14
CA LYS A 123 -17.02 -5.78 -15.57
C LYS A 123 -18.47 -5.86 -15.05
N SER A 124 -19.25 -4.80 -15.25
CA SER A 124 -20.64 -4.67 -14.83
C SER A 124 -21.64 -4.62 -16.00
N LEU A 125 -21.18 -4.92 -17.22
CA LEU A 125 -21.98 -5.11 -18.43
C LEU A 125 -21.69 -6.51 -18.98
#